data_AF-A0A6N7HNK5-F1
#
_entry.id   AF-A0A6N7HNK5-F1
#
_cell.length_a   1.000
_cell.length_b   1.000
_cell.length_c   1.000
_cell.angle_alpha   90.00
_cell.angle_beta   90.00
_cell.angle_gamma   90.00
#
_symmetry.space_group_name_H-M   'P 1'
#
loop_
_entity.id
_entity.type
_entity.pdbx_description
1 polymer ?
#
loop_
_entity_poly.entity_id
_entity_poly.type
_entity_poly.pdbx_seq_one_letter_code
_entity_poly.pdbx_strand_id
1 'polypeptide(L)'
;MTTEFGVQIADTVLEEKASPLIDRLVADRVASKIAEQDPTLWGADARDEASIRLAWTTLHETSRPLVAEIEALRDELRADGVDRVVLAGMGGSSLAPEVITGTASKWLVVLDTTDPAQVADALAGDLDRTVLVVSSKSGTTVETDSHRRIFERAFATAGVDAASRIVVVTDPGSPLEAEAKEAGYRRVFAADPNVGGRYSALTAFGLVPSGLAGVDIGQLLDDAASAAPALAEDHSANPALRLAAAWAAAHATGAEKLVLADTGSGIIGFPDWAEQLIAESTGKQGTGLLPVVVESPDAPGFVDSGPDATPVSIGPAGGAAAISSTGSLGAQFLLWEYATAAVGRLLGIDPFNQPDVEAAKTAARSLLATLSSDGPEPGAAPPSTMDGPVEMYPAPGLLTAGAGTLAEVLRTLVAAAPRDGYLAVQAYLDRIEDASTALLRSELARRTGLATTFGWGPRFLHSTGQYHKGGMQNGVFLQITGEHEQDMDVPGRPYTLGSLQHAQALGDGQVLTEHGRPVLRLHLTDRLAGLAYLVRAVQELTR
;
A
#
# COMPACT_ATOMS: atom_id res chain seq x y z
N MET A 1 -4.46 2.17 29.11
CA MET A 1 -5.58 3.14 29.16
C MET A 1 -6.31 2.97 27.85
N THR A 2 -7.58 2.58 27.88
CA THR A 2 -8.40 2.52 26.65
C THR A 2 -8.64 3.94 26.20
N THR A 3 -7.95 4.38 25.14
CA THR A 3 -8.21 5.63 24.45
C THR A 3 -9.64 5.59 23.92
N GLU A 4 -10.43 6.63 24.21
CA GLU A 4 -11.82 6.73 23.73
C GLU A 4 -11.84 6.66 22.20
N PHE A 5 -12.75 5.88 21.62
CA PHE A 5 -12.90 5.77 20.17
C PHE A 5 -13.54 7.04 19.60
N GLY A 6 -12.90 7.68 18.62
CA GLY A 6 -13.47 8.88 18.02
C GLY A 6 -12.53 9.65 17.09
N VAL A 7 -13.07 10.75 16.56
CA VAL A 7 -12.35 11.70 15.70
C VAL A 7 -12.54 13.12 16.24
N GLN A 8 -11.44 13.81 16.46
CA GLN A 8 -11.41 15.23 16.82
C GLN A 8 -10.85 16.06 15.66
N ILE A 9 -11.55 17.12 15.28
CA ILE A 9 -11.06 18.17 14.38
C ILE A 9 -10.51 19.26 15.29
N ALA A 10 -9.17 19.34 15.41
CA ALA A 10 -8.52 20.25 16.33
C ALA A 10 -8.40 21.68 15.77
N ASP A 11 -8.38 21.82 14.45
CA ASP A 11 -8.43 23.11 13.77
C ASP A 11 -9.88 23.63 13.73
N THR A 12 -10.14 24.73 14.43
CA THR A 12 -11.48 25.32 14.54
C THR A 12 -12.01 25.86 13.21
N VAL A 13 -11.13 26.38 12.34
CA VAL A 13 -11.52 26.89 11.01
C VAL A 13 -11.90 25.72 10.11
N LEU A 14 -11.16 24.61 10.20
CA LEU A 14 -11.51 23.38 9.50
C LEU A 14 -12.83 22.80 10.02
N GLU A 15 -13.04 22.78 11.34
CA GLU A 15 -14.28 22.30 11.95
C GLU A 15 -15.51 23.11 11.48
N GLU A 16 -15.41 24.45 11.46
CA GLU A 16 -16.45 25.33 10.93
C GLU A 16 -16.79 25.03 9.45
N LYS A 17 -15.77 24.76 8.62
CA LYS A 17 -15.97 24.39 7.21
C LYS A 17 -16.49 22.98 7.03
N ALA A 18 -16.15 22.05 7.91
CA ALA A 18 -16.62 20.67 7.89
C ALA A 18 -18.08 20.54 8.33
N SER A 19 -18.53 21.37 9.28
CA SER A 19 -19.90 21.34 9.83
C SER A 19 -21.01 21.24 8.77
N PRO A 20 -21.09 22.12 7.75
CA PRO A 20 -22.16 22.01 6.74
C PRO A 20 -22.06 20.74 5.87
N LEU A 21 -20.86 20.16 5.72
CA LEU A 21 -20.69 18.89 5.02
C LEU A 21 -21.15 17.72 5.89
N ILE A 22 -20.91 17.76 7.21
CA ILE A 22 -21.44 16.78 8.17
C ILE A 22 -22.97 16.79 8.11
N ASP A 23 -23.59 17.97 8.19
CA ASP A 23 -25.06 18.10 8.13
C ASP A 23 -25.62 17.54 6.82
N ARG A 24 -24.91 17.75 5.69
CA ARG A 24 -25.29 17.17 4.39
C ARG A 24 -25.19 15.64 4.39
N LEU A 25 -24.10 15.07 4.90
CA LEU A 25 -23.92 13.62 4.98
C LEU A 25 -25.01 12.95 5.83
N VAL A 26 -25.38 13.58 6.95
CA VAL A 26 -26.48 13.15 7.82
C VAL A 26 -27.82 13.24 7.10
N ALA A 27 -28.12 14.37 6.46
CA ALA A 27 -29.37 14.56 5.72
C ALA A 27 -29.53 13.58 4.55
N ASP A 28 -28.43 13.26 3.86
CA ASP A 28 -28.39 12.30 2.75
C ASP A 28 -28.45 10.83 3.20
N ARG A 29 -28.40 10.61 4.53
CA ARG A 29 -28.37 9.30 5.21
C ARG A 29 -27.17 8.44 4.81
N VAL A 30 -25.99 9.05 4.67
CA VAL A 30 -24.81 8.38 4.11
C VAL A 30 -24.33 7.24 5.00
N ALA A 31 -24.29 7.41 6.32
CA ALA A 31 -23.78 6.38 7.23
C ALA A 31 -24.68 5.15 7.24
N SER A 32 -26.00 5.34 7.40
CA SER A 32 -26.93 4.21 7.43
C SER A 32 -27.00 3.51 6.08
N LYS A 33 -26.93 4.25 4.96
CA LYS A 33 -26.90 3.66 3.62
C LYS A 33 -25.62 2.89 3.31
N ILE A 34 -24.46 3.31 3.83
CA ILE A 34 -23.24 2.49 3.74
C ILE A 34 -23.48 1.18 4.49
N ALA A 35 -23.98 1.23 5.73
CA ALA A 35 -24.26 0.04 6.54
C ALA A 35 -25.33 -0.88 5.92
N GLU A 36 -26.35 -0.31 5.28
CA GLU A 36 -27.40 -1.01 4.51
C GLU A 36 -26.90 -1.51 3.14
N GLN A 37 -25.63 -1.24 2.78
CA GLN A 37 -25.00 -1.60 1.51
C GLN A 37 -25.72 -1.03 0.28
N ASP A 38 -26.23 0.20 0.35
CA ASP A 38 -26.89 0.88 -0.76
C ASP A 38 -25.87 1.33 -1.83
N PRO A 39 -25.85 0.70 -3.03
CA PRO A 39 -24.87 1.01 -4.06
C PRO A 39 -25.16 2.33 -4.80
N THR A 40 -26.29 2.97 -4.53
CA THR A 40 -26.70 4.19 -5.25
C THR A 40 -26.05 5.47 -4.72
N LEU A 41 -25.34 5.38 -3.60
CA LEU A 41 -24.73 6.52 -2.92
C LEU A 41 -23.80 7.34 -3.82
N TRP A 42 -22.92 6.69 -4.59
CA TRP A 42 -21.85 7.36 -5.36
C TRP A 42 -22.25 7.75 -6.80
N GLY A 43 -23.54 7.71 -7.12
CA GLY A 43 -24.05 8.03 -8.45
C GLY A 43 -24.13 6.82 -9.39
N ALA A 44 -24.63 7.05 -10.61
CA ALA A 44 -24.96 5.98 -11.55
C ALA A 44 -23.72 5.20 -12.01
N ASP A 45 -22.61 5.89 -12.30
CA ASP A 45 -21.39 5.27 -12.83
C ASP A 45 -20.70 4.35 -11.82
N ALA A 46 -20.86 4.62 -10.52
CA ALA A 46 -20.28 3.83 -9.44
C ALA A 46 -21.17 2.65 -9.00
N ARG A 47 -22.44 2.63 -9.42
CA ARG A 47 -23.45 1.72 -8.86
C ARG A 47 -23.11 0.25 -9.07
N ASP A 48 -22.65 -0.10 -10.27
CA ASP A 48 -22.35 -1.49 -10.62
C ASP A 48 -21.18 -2.02 -9.79
N GLU A 49 -20.08 -1.26 -9.70
CA GLU A 49 -18.94 -1.63 -8.87
C GLU A 49 -19.32 -1.64 -7.38
N ALA A 50 -20.00 -0.60 -6.87
CA ALA A 50 -20.43 -0.54 -5.48
C ALA A 50 -21.34 -1.72 -5.08
N SER A 51 -22.20 -2.19 -5.98
CA SER A 51 -23.13 -3.31 -5.71
C SER A 51 -22.44 -4.64 -5.37
N ILE A 52 -21.16 -4.78 -5.72
CA ILE A 52 -20.33 -5.95 -5.45
C ILE A 52 -19.11 -5.62 -4.56
N ARG A 53 -19.18 -4.52 -3.80
CA ARG A 53 -18.03 -4.02 -3.02
C ARG A 53 -18.37 -3.58 -1.60
N LEU A 54 -19.61 -3.73 -1.12
CA LEU A 54 -20.04 -3.18 0.17
C LEU A 54 -20.10 -4.20 1.32
N ALA A 55 -19.73 -5.47 1.07
CA ALA A 55 -19.78 -6.51 2.09
C ALA A 55 -18.81 -6.25 3.27
N TRP A 56 -17.79 -5.39 3.08
CA TRP A 56 -16.81 -5.04 4.12
C TRP A 56 -17.46 -4.46 5.39
N THR A 57 -18.60 -3.79 5.23
CA THR A 57 -19.35 -3.12 6.30
C THR A 57 -19.79 -4.05 7.44
N THR A 58 -19.83 -5.36 7.19
CA THR A 58 -20.32 -6.38 8.13
C THR A 58 -19.26 -7.43 8.51
N LEU A 59 -18.00 -7.24 8.12
CA LEU A 59 -16.94 -8.26 8.30
C LEU A 59 -16.66 -8.64 9.76
N HIS A 60 -16.91 -7.72 10.70
CA HIS A 60 -16.83 -8.01 12.13
C HIS A 60 -17.77 -9.14 12.58
N GLU A 61 -18.89 -9.35 11.87
CA GLU A 61 -19.83 -10.45 12.09
C GLU A 61 -19.59 -11.60 11.10
N THR A 62 -19.51 -11.30 9.79
CA THR A 62 -19.50 -12.33 8.74
C THR A 62 -18.20 -13.13 8.69
N SER A 63 -17.08 -12.55 9.16
CA SER A 63 -15.80 -13.25 9.27
C SER A 63 -15.61 -13.96 10.61
N ARG A 64 -16.52 -13.78 11.59
CA ARG A 64 -16.41 -14.43 12.91
C ARG A 64 -16.26 -15.95 12.86
N PRO A 65 -16.95 -16.69 11.95
CA PRO A 65 -16.75 -18.14 11.82
C PRO A 65 -15.32 -18.55 11.47
N LEU A 66 -14.56 -17.70 10.76
CA LEU A 66 -13.19 -18.01 10.36
C LEU A 66 -12.25 -18.16 11.55
N VAL A 67 -12.55 -17.54 12.69
CA VAL A 67 -11.70 -17.58 13.88
C VAL A 67 -11.43 -19.03 14.30
N ALA A 68 -12.49 -19.82 14.48
CA ALA A 68 -12.35 -21.21 14.91
C ALA A 68 -11.60 -22.07 13.87
N GLU A 69 -11.82 -21.83 12.58
CA GLU A 69 -11.13 -22.55 11.51
C GLU A 69 -9.63 -22.25 11.46
N ILE A 70 -9.27 -20.96 11.61
CA ILE A 70 -7.88 -20.50 11.59
C ILE A 70 -7.14 -21.01 12.84
N GLU A 71 -7.78 -20.95 14.01
CA GLU A 71 -7.19 -21.44 15.25
C GLU A 71 -6.98 -22.97 15.23
N ALA A 72 -7.94 -23.73 14.71
CA ALA A 72 -7.78 -25.17 14.52
C ALA A 72 -6.59 -25.48 13.61
N LEU A 73 -6.48 -24.82 12.46
CA LEU A 73 -5.35 -25.00 11.55
C LEU A 73 -4.02 -24.60 12.18
N ARG A 74 -3.98 -23.50 12.94
CA ARG A 74 -2.79 -23.08 13.69
C ARG A 74 -2.35 -24.16 14.67
N ASP A 75 -3.28 -24.74 15.41
CA ASP A 75 -2.98 -25.75 16.41
C ASP A 75 -2.52 -27.07 15.76
N GLU A 76 -3.09 -27.44 14.61
CA GLU A 76 -2.60 -28.54 13.78
C GLU A 76 -1.16 -28.30 13.29
N LEU A 77 -0.89 -27.13 12.71
CA LEU A 77 0.46 -26.76 12.24
C LEU A 77 1.48 -26.79 13.38
N ARG A 78 1.13 -26.27 14.56
CA ARG A 78 1.99 -26.32 15.74
C ARG A 78 2.24 -27.74 16.23
N ALA A 79 1.25 -28.62 16.16
CA ALA A 79 1.43 -30.04 16.47
C ALA A 79 2.42 -30.71 15.50
N ASP A 80 2.46 -30.24 14.26
CA ASP A 80 3.44 -30.65 13.23
C ASP A 80 4.80 -29.93 13.34
N GLY A 81 5.00 -29.11 14.39
CA GLY A 81 6.23 -28.33 14.60
C GLY A 81 6.35 -27.07 13.75
N VAL A 82 5.28 -26.64 13.09
CA VAL A 82 5.23 -25.47 12.21
C VAL A 82 4.69 -24.26 12.94
N ASP A 83 5.52 -23.24 13.10
CA ASP A 83 5.18 -22.02 13.84
C ASP A 83 5.74 -20.74 13.21
N ARG A 84 6.49 -20.84 12.10
CA ARG A 84 6.95 -19.71 11.30
C ARG A 84 6.00 -19.47 10.14
N VAL A 85 5.40 -18.29 10.08
CA VAL A 85 4.49 -17.91 8.99
C VAL A 85 5.19 -16.97 8.02
N VAL A 86 5.21 -17.36 6.75
CA VAL A 86 5.60 -16.50 5.63
C VAL A 86 4.36 -16.19 4.81
N LEU A 87 4.08 -14.91 4.55
CA LEU A 87 2.97 -14.45 3.75
C LEU A 87 3.47 -13.95 2.40
N ALA A 88 3.05 -14.59 1.30
CA ALA A 88 3.19 -14.06 -0.05
C ALA A 88 1.89 -13.37 -0.47
N GLY A 89 1.91 -12.04 -0.57
CA GLY A 89 0.73 -11.23 -0.88
C GLY A 89 1.11 -9.82 -1.31
N MET A 90 0.20 -9.12 -1.97
CA MET A 90 0.39 -7.74 -2.43
C MET A 90 -0.76 -6.83 -2.01
N GLY A 91 -0.46 -5.56 -1.75
CA GLY A 91 -1.45 -4.56 -1.40
C GLY A 91 -2.29 -4.96 -0.18
N GLY A 92 -3.61 -5.06 -0.36
CA GLY A 92 -4.54 -5.36 0.73
C GLY A 92 -4.32 -6.76 1.33
N SER A 93 -3.68 -7.65 0.57
CA SER A 93 -3.35 -9.01 0.99
C SER A 93 -2.05 -9.12 1.80
N SER A 94 -1.30 -8.01 1.99
CA SER A 94 -0.07 -7.97 2.80
C SER A 94 -0.09 -6.86 3.87
N LEU A 95 -0.60 -5.67 3.55
CA LEU A 95 -0.60 -4.49 4.42
C LEU A 95 -1.37 -4.71 5.73
N ALA A 96 -2.61 -5.20 5.66
CA ALA A 96 -3.41 -5.42 6.87
C ALA A 96 -2.80 -6.49 7.80
N PRO A 97 -2.36 -7.67 7.32
CA PRO A 97 -1.61 -8.63 8.14
C PRO A 97 -0.37 -8.04 8.82
N GLU A 98 0.40 -7.20 8.13
CA GLU A 98 1.60 -6.55 8.68
C GLU A 98 1.23 -5.61 9.85
N VAL A 99 0.19 -4.79 9.70
CA VAL A 99 -0.31 -3.92 10.79
C VAL A 99 -0.86 -4.72 11.97
N ILE A 100 -1.67 -5.76 11.69
CA ILE A 100 -2.29 -6.60 12.72
C ILE A 100 -1.22 -7.31 13.55
N THR A 101 -0.26 -7.96 12.90
CA THR A 101 0.81 -8.70 13.58
C THR A 101 1.81 -7.79 14.26
N GLY A 102 2.19 -6.67 13.64
CA GLY A 102 3.06 -5.65 14.24
C GLY A 102 2.47 -5.06 15.52
N THR A 103 1.19 -4.68 15.48
CA THR A 103 0.46 -4.16 16.65
C THR A 103 0.39 -5.19 17.78
N ALA A 104 0.16 -6.46 17.45
CA ALA A 104 0.11 -7.55 18.41
C ALA A 104 1.49 -8.11 18.82
N SER A 105 2.59 -7.52 18.31
CA SER A 105 3.97 -8.00 18.51
C SER A 105 4.14 -9.49 18.17
N LYS A 106 3.52 -9.93 17.07
CA LYS A 106 3.64 -11.28 16.51
C LYS A 106 4.56 -11.27 15.30
N TRP A 107 5.31 -12.34 15.14
CA TRP A 107 6.24 -12.48 14.02
C TRP A 107 5.52 -12.98 12.78
N LEU A 108 5.64 -12.23 11.68
CA LEU A 108 5.16 -12.59 10.35
C LEU A 108 6.19 -12.13 9.33
N VAL A 109 6.64 -13.02 8.44
CA VAL A 109 7.51 -12.64 7.32
C VAL A 109 6.62 -12.28 6.14
N VAL A 110 6.63 -11.02 5.70
CA VAL A 110 5.79 -10.54 4.60
C VAL A 110 6.63 -10.38 3.34
N LEU A 111 6.29 -11.16 2.31
CA LEU A 111 6.83 -11.11 0.95
C LEU A 111 5.86 -10.39 0.01
N ASP A 112 6.04 -9.08 -0.04
CA ASP A 112 5.39 -8.15 -0.97
C ASP A 112 6.43 -7.40 -1.83
N THR A 113 7.50 -8.12 -2.13
CA THR A 113 8.67 -7.69 -2.88
C THR A 113 8.84 -8.54 -4.14
N THR A 114 9.71 -8.11 -5.04
CA THR A 114 10.31 -8.94 -6.09
C THR A 114 11.83 -8.85 -6.04
N ASP A 115 12.39 -8.30 -4.95
CA ASP A 115 13.82 -8.28 -4.73
C ASP A 115 14.35 -9.70 -4.41
N PRO A 116 15.29 -10.24 -5.20
CA PRO A 116 15.85 -11.57 -4.98
C PRO A 116 16.50 -11.76 -3.60
N ALA A 117 17.16 -10.73 -3.05
CA ALA A 117 17.86 -10.83 -1.77
C ALA A 117 16.86 -11.01 -0.62
N GLN A 118 15.81 -10.19 -0.62
CA GLN A 118 14.75 -10.27 0.38
C GLN A 118 14.01 -11.62 0.36
N VAL A 119 13.77 -12.19 -0.83
CA VAL A 119 13.17 -13.52 -0.96
C VAL A 119 14.16 -14.60 -0.49
N ALA A 120 15.45 -14.46 -0.77
CA ALA A 120 16.48 -15.38 -0.29
C ALA A 120 16.56 -15.38 1.24
N ASP A 121 16.47 -14.24 1.90
CA ASP A 121 16.42 -14.12 3.36
C ASP A 121 15.22 -14.85 3.97
N ALA A 122 14.05 -14.74 3.33
CA ALA A 122 12.86 -15.48 3.75
C ALA A 122 13.04 -17.00 3.63
N LEU A 123 13.80 -17.48 2.64
CA LEU A 123 14.14 -18.88 2.43
C LEU A 123 15.26 -19.38 3.36
N ALA A 124 16.16 -18.51 3.80
CA ALA A 124 17.25 -18.84 4.72
C ALA A 124 16.77 -19.18 6.15
N GLY A 125 15.50 -18.92 6.45
CA GLY A 125 14.84 -19.38 7.67
C GLY A 125 14.65 -20.91 7.73
N ASP A 126 14.18 -21.39 8.88
CA ASP A 126 13.92 -22.82 9.09
C ASP A 126 12.67 -23.29 8.31
N LEU A 127 12.89 -23.94 7.16
CA LEU A 127 11.84 -24.43 6.28
C LEU A 127 11.02 -25.59 6.91
N ASP A 128 11.60 -26.39 7.81
CA ASP A 128 10.85 -27.46 8.50
C ASP A 128 9.73 -26.89 9.38
N ARG A 129 9.98 -25.71 9.95
CA ARG A 129 9.06 -24.96 10.81
C ARG A 129 8.18 -23.95 10.07
N THR A 130 8.30 -23.85 8.75
CA THR A 130 7.66 -22.78 7.96
C THR A 130 6.36 -23.24 7.28
N VAL A 131 5.31 -22.43 7.40
CA VAL A 131 4.13 -22.44 6.52
C VAL A 131 4.16 -21.20 5.62
N LEU A 132 3.88 -21.40 4.33
CA LEU A 132 3.65 -20.32 3.38
C LEU A 132 2.14 -20.06 3.23
N VAL A 133 1.71 -18.84 3.48
CA VAL A 133 0.37 -18.35 3.15
C VAL A 133 0.45 -17.62 1.80
N VAL A 134 -0.20 -18.17 0.77
CA VAL A 134 -0.29 -17.58 -0.57
C VAL A 134 -1.61 -16.85 -0.68
N SER A 135 -1.54 -15.53 -0.81
CA SER A 135 -2.67 -14.62 -0.62
C SER A 135 -2.87 -13.75 -1.87
N SER A 136 -3.85 -14.12 -2.71
CA SER A 136 -4.17 -13.38 -3.93
C SER A 136 -5.66 -13.51 -4.27
N LYS A 137 -6.35 -12.38 -4.34
CA LYS A 137 -7.76 -12.31 -4.74
C LYS A 137 -8.01 -12.90 -6.13
N SER A 138 -7.30 -12.37 -7.14
CA SER A 138 -7.47 -12.83 -8.53
C SER A 138 -6.85 -14.20 -8.79
N GLY A 139 -5.94 -14.65 -7.93
CA GLY A 139 -5.12 -15.84 -8.15
C GLY A 139 -4.09 -15.70 -9.28
N THR A 140 -3.90 -14.49 -9.81
CA THR A 140 -3.05 -14.21 -10.98
C THR A 140 -1.98 -13.16 -10.74
N THR A 141 -1.84 -12.68 -9.49
CA THR A 141 -0.79 -11.74 -9.08
C THR A 141 0.58 -12.37 -9.31
N VAL A 142 1.38 -11.77 -10.19
CA VAL A 142 2.63 -12.38 -10.71
C VAL A 142 3.68 -12.57 -9.62
N GLU A 143 3.75 -11.65 -8.67
CA GLU A 143 4.69 -11.67 -7.57
C GLU A 143 4.32 -12.79 -6.58
N THR A 144 3.05 -12.90 -6.21
CA THR A 144 2.53 -13.96 -5.34
C THR A 144 2.71 -15.36 -5.96
N ASP A 145 2.46 -15.51 -7.26
CA ASP A 145 2.72 -16.77 -7.99
C ASP A 145 4.22 -17.11 -8.02
N SER A 146 5.08 -16.10 -8.19
CA SER A 146 6.53 -16.30 -8.18
C SER A 146 7.02 -16.81 -6.82
N HIS A 147 6.57 -16.19 -5.72
CA HIS A 147 6.89 -16.66 -4.37
C HIS A 147 6.41 -18.09 -4.12
N ARG A 148 5.17 -18.43 -4.51
CA ARG A 148 4.64 -19.80 -4.38
C ARG A 148 5.56 -20.81 -5.06
N ARG A 149 5.90 -20.60 -6.32
CA ARG A 149 6.76 -21.50 -7.11
C ARG A 149 8.15 -21.66 -6.51
N ILE A 150 8.72 -20.56 -6.03
CA ILE A 150 10.04 -20.56 -5.37
C ILE A 150 10.01 -21.38 -4.08
N PHE A 151 8.99 -21.18 -3.23
CA PHE A 151 8.84 -21.92 -1.99
C PHE A 151 8.53 -23.41 -2.22
N GLU A 152 7.72 -23.76 -3.22
CA GLU A 152 7.50 -25.16 -3.61
C GLU A 152 8.82 -25.86 -3.92
N ARG A 153 9.68 -25.22 -4.74
CA ARG A 153 11.02 -25.75 -5.05
C ARG A 153 11.89 -25.84 -3.80
N ALA A 154 11.84 -24.83 -2.93
CA ALA A 154 12.64 -24.80 -1.72
C ALA A 154 12.25 -25.90 -0.72
N PHE A 155 10.95 -26.08 -0.46
CA PHE A 155 10.44 -27.17 0.37
C PHE A 155 10.84 -28.53 -0.20
N ALA A 156 10.62 -28.77 -1.50
CA ALA A 156 11.00 -30.03 -2.15
C ALA A 156 12.51 -30.32 -2.02
N THR A 157 13.34 -29.28 -2.16
CA THR A 157 14.81 -29.38 -2.03
C THR A 157 15.24 -29.69 -0.60
N ALA A 158 14.52 -29.15 0.39
CA ALA A 158 14.71 -29.41 1.80
C ALA A 158 14.14 -30.77 2.26
N GLY A 159 13.45 -31.51 1.39
CA GLY A 159 12.77 -32.76 1.74
C GLY A 159 11.45 -32.57 2.49
N VAL A 160 10.90 -31.35 2.48
CA VAL A 160 9.61 -30.99 3.08
C VAL A 160 8.51 -31.12 2.01
N ASP A 161 7.40 -31.76 2.36
CA ASP A 161 6.23 -31.81 1.47
C ASP A 161 5.58 -30.43 1.35
N ALA A 162 5.77 -29.78 0.20
CA ALA A 162 5.23 -28.45 -0.07
C ALA A 162 3.69 -28.39 0.10
N ALA A 163 2.97 -29.47 -0.25
CA ALA A 163 1.52 -29.50 -0.14
C ALA A 163 1.08 -29.37 1.33
N SER A 164 1.81 -29.99 2.26
CA SER A 164 1.56 -29.87 3.70
C SER A 164 1.91 -28.50 4.29
N ARG A 165 2.68 -27.67 3.58
CA ARG A 165 3.21 -26.38 4.07
C ARG A 165 2.63 -25.14 3.38
N ILE A 166 1.71 -25.30 2.44
CA ILE A 166 1.09 -24.17 1.72
C ILE A 166 -0.38 -24.02 2.12
N VAL A 167 -0.74 -22.81 2.52
CA VAL A 167 -2.12 -22.38 2.80
C VAL A 167 -2.49 -21.29 1.79
N VAL A 168 -3.67 -21.38 1.19
CA VAL A 168 -4.13 -20.42 0.17
C VAL A 168 -5.30 -19.60 0.68
N VAL A 169 -5.25 -18.30 0.41
CA VAL A 169 -6.38 -17.38 0.57
C VAL A 169 -6.67 -16.74 -0.79
N THR A 170 -7.86 -16.97 -1.33
CA THR A 170 -8.24 -16.51 -2.66
C THR A 170 -9.75 -16.42 -2.84
N ASP A 171 -10.23 -15.76 -3.89
CA ASP A 171 -11.65 -15.73 -4.20
C ASP A 171 -12.17 -17.10 -4.69
N PRO A 172 -13.44 -17.44 -4.43
CA PRO A 172 -14.09 -18.61 -5.02
C PRO A 172 -14.00 -18.60 -6.55
N GLY A 173 -13.61 -19.73 -7.13
CA GLY A 173 -13.52 -19.91 -8.59
C GLY A 173 -12.27 -19.31 -9.24
N SER A 174 -11.32 -18.77 -8.46
CA SER A 174 -10.07 -18.26 -9.01
C SER A 174 -9.19 -19.40 -9.57
N PRO A 175 -8.27 -19.11 -10.52
CA PRO A 175 -7.29 -20.09 -10.97
C PRO A 175 -6.45 -20.67 -9.82
N LEU A 176 -6.10 -19.84 -8.84
CA LEU A 176 -5.34 -20.26 -7.67
C LEU A 176 -6.13 -21.23 -6.78
N GLU A 177 -7.45 -21.10 -6.68
CA GLU A 177 -8.29 -22.07 -5.96
C GLU A 177 -8.22 -23.46 -6.62
N ALA A 178 -8.30 -23.51 -7.96
CA ALA A 178 -8.23 -24.74 -8.71
C ALA A 178 -6.83 -25.39 -8.60
N GLU A 179 -5.78 -24.59 -8.79
CA GLU A 179 -4.39 -25.05 -8.64
C GLU A 179 -4.12 -25.59 -7.22
N ALA A 180 -4.61 -24.90 -6.19
CA ALA A 180 -4.43 -25.32 -4.80
C ALA A 180 -5.10 -26.65 -4.49
N LYS A 181 -6.30 -26.88 -5.05
CA LYS A 181 -7.02 -28.15 -4.90
C LYS A 181 -6.33 -29.28 -5.66
N GLU A 182 -5.84 -29.01 -6.87
CA GLU A 182 -5.09 -29.98 -7.68
C GLU A 182 -3.77 -30.37 -7.01
N ALA A 183 -3.04 -29.40 -6.48
CA ALA A 183 -1.77 -29.62 -5.77
C ALA A 183 -1.96 -30.22 -4.36
N GLY A 184 -3.19 -30.27 -3.85
CA GLY A 184 -3.48 -30.83 -2.53
C GLY A 184 -2.94 -29.99 -1.38
N TYR A 185 -2.86 -28.67 -1.54
CA TYR A 185 -2.34 -27.77 -0.50
C TYR A 185 -3.13 -27.88 0.81
N ARG A 186 -2.44 -27.64 1.92
CA ARG A 186 -2.87 -27.90 3.31
C ARG A 186 -4.26 -27.38 3.62
N ARG A 187 -4.57 -26.17 3.14
CA ARG A 187 -5.88 -25.55 3.31
C ARG A 187 -6.10 -24.47 2.24
N VAL A 188 -7.34 -24.33 1.81
CA VAL A 188 -7.82 -23.20 1.01
C VAL A 188 -8.90 -22.48 1.80
N PHE A 189 -8.71 -21.19 2.06
CA PHE A 189 -9.72 -20.30 2.61
C PHE A 189 -10.31 -19.45 1.47
N ALA A 190 -11.63 -19.55 1.31
CA ALA A 190 -12.36 -18.69 0.40
C ALA A 190 -12.54 -17.30 1.03
N ALA A 191 -12.18 -16.26 0.28
CA ALA A 191 -12.52 -14.88 0.61
C ALA A 191 -13.95 -14.51 0.18
N ASP A 192 -14.42 -13.34 0.59
CA ASP A 192 -15.68 -12.77 0.08
C ASP A 192 -15.40 -11.97 -1.21
N PRO A 193 -15.88 -12.42 -2.39
CA PRO A 193 -15.63 -11.72 -3.65
C PRO A 193 -16.25 -10.31 -3.67
N ASN A 194 -17.25 -10.06 -2.82
CA ASN A 194 -17.95 -8.78 -2.69
C ASN A 194 -17.20 -7.74 -1.83
N VAL A 195 -15.94 -8.02 -1.47
CA VAL A 195 -15.07 -7.10 -0.74
C VAL A 195 -13.89 -6.69 -1.62
N GLY A 196 -13.67 -5.38 -1.80
CA GLY A 196 -12.50 -4.87 -2.51
C GLY A 196 -11.19 -5.13 -1.74
N GLY A 197 -10.05 -5.26 -2.44
CA GLY A 197 -8.77 -5.63 -1.83
C GLY A 197 -8.34 -4.70 -0.67
N ARG A 198 -8.42 -3.38 -0.86
CA ARG A 198 -8.08 -2.39 0.19
C ARG A 198 -9.08 -2.31 1.36
N TYR A 199 -10.27 -2.90 1.22
CA TYR A 199 -11.31 -3.01 2.26
C TYR A 199 -11.33 -4.41 2.90
N SER A 200 -10.26 -5.20 2.70
CA SER A 200 -10.25 -6.63 3.05
C SER A 200 -9.56 -6.96 4.38
N ALA A 201 -9.25 -5.94 5.20
CA ALA A 201 -8.48 -6.11 6.44
C ALA A 201 -9.12 -7.11 7.42
N LEU A 202 -10.46 -7.16 7.47
CA LEU A 202 -11.22 -8.08 8.33
C LEU A 202 -11.79 -9.30 7.59
N THR A 203 -11.27 -9.61 6.39
CA THR A 203 -11.58 -10.85 5.64
C THR A 203 -10.55 -11.94 5.93
N ALA A 204 -10.69 -13.11 5.29
CA ALA A 204 -9.65 -14.14 5.29
C ALA A 204 -8.24 -13.61 4.92
N PHE A 205 -8.14 -12.58 4.06
CA PHE A 205 -6.85 -11.99 3.67
C PHE A 205 -6.08 -11.39 4.86
N GLY A 206 -6.77 -10.69 5.76
CA GLY A 206 -6.17 -10.16 6.98
C GLY A 206 -6.09 -11.18 8.12
N LEU A 207 -7.14 -11.99 8.28
CA LEU A 207 -7.31 -12.84 9.45
C LEU A 207 -6.49 -14.14 9.40
N VAL A 208 -6.36 -14.79 8.23
CA VAL A 208 -5.64 -16.08 8.11
C VAL A 208 -4.16 -15.93 8.46
N PRO A 209 -3.35 -15.09 7.78
CA PRO A 209 -1.94 -14.95 8.12
C PRO A 209 -1.72 -14.46 9.56
N SER A 210 -2.56 -13.54 10.04
CA SER A 210 -2.46 -12.99 11.40
C SER A 210 -2.80 -14.02 12.48
N GLY A 211 -3.88 -14.79 12.29
CA GLY A 211 -4.31 -15.82 13.22
C GLY A 211 -3.32 -16.97 13.27
N LEU A 212 -2.78 -17.40 12.13
CA LEU A 212 -1.69 -18.39 12.07
C LEU A 212 -0.42 -17.90 12.79
N ALA A 213 -0.08 -16.61 12.67
CA ALA A 213 1.01 -15.98 13.43
C ALA A 213 0.71 -15.85 14.94
N GLY A 214 -0.51 -16.19 15.37
CA GLY A 214 -0.91 -16.25 16.77
C GLY A 214 -1.49 -14.95 17.33
N VAL A 215 -2.01 -14.06 16.48
CA VAL A 215 -2.80 -12.90 16.91
C VAL A 215 -4.17 -13.36 17.41
N ASP A 216 -4.70 -12.69 18.43
CA ASP A 216 -6.10 -12.83 18.85
C ASP A 216 -7.01 -12.09 17.85
N ILE A 217 -7.33 -12.79 16.77
CA ILE A 217 -8.21 -12.27 15.71
C ILE A 217 -9.68 -12.18 16.17
N GLY A 218 -10.06 -12.87 17.25
CA GLY A 218 -11.39 -12.74 17.85
C GLY A 218 -11.56 -11.36 18.48
N GLN A 219 -10.59 -10.95 19.30
CA GLN A 219 -10.57 -9.61 19.89
C GLN A 219 -10.53 -8.51 18.83
N LEU A 220 -9.78 -8.69 17.74
CA LEU A 220 -9.76 -7.74 16.61
C LEU A 220 -11.16 -7.52 16.00
N LEU A 221 -11.94 -8.59 15.84
CA LEU A 221 -13.31 -8.50 15.33
C LEU A 221 -14.27 -7.91 16.38
N ASP A 222 -14.08 -8.23 17.66
CA ASP A 222 -14.87 -7.65 18.75
C ASP A 222 -14.64 -6.13 18.87
N ASP A 223 -13.39 -5.68 18.67
CA ASP A 223 -13.04 -4.25 18.59
C ASP A 223 -13.80 -3.54 17.47
N ALA A 224 -13.79 -4.13 16.26
CA ALA A 224 -14.52 -3.61 15.11
C ALA A 224 -16.04 -3.58 15.36
N ALA A 225 -16.60 -4.67 15.91
CA ALA A 225 -18.02 -4.77 16.24
C ALA A 225 -18.45 -3.70 17.25
N SER A 226 -17.60 -3.33 18.20
CA SER A 226 -17.90 -2.29 19.18
C SER A 226 -18.06 -0.89 18.57
N ALA A 227 -17.36 -0.62 17.46
CA ALA A 227 -17.41 0.67 16.75
C ALA A 227 -18.53 0.75 15.71
N ALA A 228 -18.95 -0.39 15.15
CA ALA A 228 -19.89 -0.46 14.04
C ALA A 228 -21.20 0.31 14.25
N PRO A 229 -21.88 0.26 15.43
CA PRO A 229 -23.13 1.00 15.64
C PRO A 229 -22.96 2.52 15.49
N ALA A 230 -21.89 3.09 16.04
CA ALA A 230 -21.63 4.53 15.96
C ALA A 230 -21.25 4.98 14.53
N LEU A 231 -20.65 4.08 13.74
CA LEU A 231 -20.28 4.32 12.35
C LEU A 231 -21.47 4.22 11.39
N ALA A 232 -22.50 3.43 11.73
CA ALA A 232 -23.72 3.27 10.94
C ALA A 232 -24.78 4.37 11.21
N GLU A 233 -24.61 5.16 12.28
CA GLU A 233 -25.60 6.16 12.68
C GLU A 233 -25.47 7.46 11.86
N ASP A 234 -26.57 7.94 11.28
CA ASP A 234 -26.64 9.27 10.64
C ASP A 234 -26.73 10.37 11.71
N HIS A 235 -25.61 10.64 12.38
CA HIS A 235 -25.51 11.63 13.44
C HIS A 235 -24.28 12.52 13.26
N SER A 236 -24.35 13.78 13.67
CA SER A 236 -23.25 14.76 13.50
C SER A 236 -22.01 14.43 14.33
N ALA A 237 -22.16 13.59 15.36
CA ALA A 237 -21.06 13.05 16.15
C ALA A 237 -20.44 11.78 15.56
N ASN A 238 -20.98 11.22 14.46
CA ASN A 238 -20.40 10.03 13.83
C ASN A 238 -18.94 10.31 13.39
N PRO A 239 -17.95 9.57 13.92
CA PRO A 239 -16.55 9.88 13.70
C PRO A 239 -16.13 9.73 12.23
N ALA A 240 -16.72 8.80 11.48
CA ALA A 240 -16.42 8.65 10.05
C ALA A 240 -16.95 9.82 9.22
N LEU A 241 -18.16 10.30 9.51
CA LEU A 241 -18.72 11.46 8.81
C LEU A 241 -17.93 12.74 9.12
N ARG A 242 -17.51 12.91 10.38
CA ARG A 242 -16.62 14.02 10.79
C ARG A 242 -15.29 13.98 10.04
N LEU A 243 -14.65 12.81 9.96
CA LEU A 243 -13.38 12.63 9.27
C LEU A 243 -13.51 12.91 7.77
N ALA A 244 -14.52 12.32 7.11
CA ALA A 244 -14.79 12.53 5.69
C ALA A 244 -15.09 14.00 5.36
N ALA A 245 -15.90 14.66 6.18
CA ALA A 245 -16.24 16.07 6.01
C ALA A 245 -15.01 16.99 6.20
N ALA A 246 -14.15 16.71 7.18
CA ALA A 246 -12.91 17.45 7.38
C ALA A 246 -11.97 17.32 6.18
N TRP A 247 -11.76 16.09 5.68
CA TRP A 247 -10.95 15.87 4.47
C TRP A 247 -11.51 16.61 3.25
N ALA A 248 -12.83 16.51 3.00
CA ALA A 248 -13.46 17.21 1.88
C ALA A 248 -13.40 18.74 2.02
N ALA A 249 -13.59 19.27 3.22
CA ALA A 249 -13.51 20.70 3.50
C ALA A 249 -12.10 21.25 3.25
N ALA A 250 -11.07 20.52 3.70
CA ALA A 250 -9.67 20.88 3.48
C ALA A 250 -9.33 20.83 1.98
N HIS A 251 -9.68 19.73 1.31
CA HIS A 251 -9.50 19.53 -0.13
C HIS A 251 -10.16 20.63 -0.96
N ALA A 252 -11.39 21.05 -0.61
CA ALA A 252 -12.09 22.14 -1.29
C ALA A 252 -11.35 23.50 -1.21
N THR A 253 -10.40 23.65 -0.29
CA THR A 253 -9.58 24.84 -0.13
C THR A 253 -8.15 24.68 -0.66
N GLY A 254 -7.86 23.57 -1.36
CA GLY A 254 -6.56 23.29 -1.97
C GLY A 254 -5.68 22.32 -1.17
N ALA A 255 -6.12 21.85 0.00
CA ALA A 255 -5.37 20.90 0.82
C ALA A 255 -5.61 19.45 0.36
N GLU A 256 -4.86 19.06 -0.66
CA GLU A 256 -4.89 17.73 -1.28
C GLU A 256 -4.16 16.66 -0.46
N LYS A 257 -3.11 17.04 0.29
CA LYS A 257 -2.26 16.09 1.00
C LYS A 257 -2.80 15.81 2.39
N LEU A 258 -2.82 14.55 2.80
CA LEU A 258 -3.07 14.13 4.18
C LEU A 258 -1.75 13.64 4.77
N VAL A 259 -1.15 14.41 5.67
CA VAL A 259 0.14 14.04 6.26
C VAL A 259 -0.11 13.21 7.51
N LEU A 260 0.17 11.91 7.43
CA LEU A 260 -0.21 10.94 8.45
C LEU A 260 0.96 10.65 9.39
N ALA A 261 0.75 10.81 10.69
CA ALA A 261 1.73 10.43 11.71
C ALA A 261 1.07 9.64 12.84
N ASP A 262 1.73 8.58 13.29
CA ASP A 262 1.38 7.96 14.56
C ASP A 262 1.85 8.86 15.73
N THR A 263 0.94 9.13 16.65
CA THR A 263 1.13 10.02 17.80
C THR A 263 0.93 9.28 19.12
N GLY A 264 1.35 8.02 19.17
CA GLY A 264 1.22 7.16 20.35
C GLY A 264 -0.09 6.38 20.35
N SER A 265 -0.57 5.96 19.18
CA SER A 265 -1.78 5.14 19.05
C SER A 265 -1.60 3.74 19.63
N GLY A 266 -0.37 3.23 19.60
CA GLY A 266 -0.06 1.83 19.90
C GLY A 266 -0.32 0.87 18.73
N ILE A 267 -0.71 1.39 17.56
CA ILE A 267 -1.03 0.65 16.35
C ILE A 267 0.12 0.78 15.34
N ILE A 268 0.97 -0.24 15.27
CA ILE A 268 2.20 -0.19 14.47
C ILE A 268 1.88 -0.35 12.98
N GLY A 269 2.33 0.61 12.15
CA GLY A 269 2.20 0.57 10.69
C GLY A 269 0.83 1.00 10.15
N PHE A 270 -0.08 1.50 11.00
CA PHE A 270 -1.41 1.93 10.54
C PHE A 270 -1.38 2.99 9.41
N PRO A 271 -0.53 4.03 9.44
CA PRO A 271 -0.45 5.00 8.34
C PRO A 271 -0.21 4.35 6.97
N ASP A 272 0.63 3.30 6.89
CA ASP A 272 0.96 2.63 5.62
C ASP A 272 -0.24 1.88 5.05
N TRP A 273 -1.07 1.25 5.91
CA TRP A 273 -2.33 0.64 5.48
C TRP A 273 -3.36 1.70 5.05
N ALA A 274 -3.48 2.78 5.81
CA ALA A 274 -4.40 3.88 5.49
C ALA A 274 -4.01 4.58 4.17
N GLU A 275 -2.72 4.66 3.87
CA GLU A 275 -2.21 5.18 2.59
C GLU A 275 -2.83 4.44 1.40
N GLN A 276 -2.79 3.11 1.41
CA GLN A 276 -3.41 2.31 0.35
C GLN A 276 -4.91 2.60 0.24
N LEU A 277 -5.62 2.52 1.37
CA LEU A 277 -7.07 2.69 1.41
C LEU A 277 -7.48 4.02 0.76
N ILE A 278 -6.82 5.12 1.13
CA ILE A 278 -7.17 6.46 0.67
C ILE A 278 -6.69 6.71 -0.76
N ALA A 279 -5.42 6.42 -1.06
CA ALA A 279 -4.83 6.74 -2.35
C ALA A 279 -5.52 5.97 -3.49
N GLU A 280 -5.81 4.69 -3.28
CA GLU A 280 -6.43 3.85 -4.30
C GLU A 280 -7.96 4.08 -4.39
N SER A 281 -8.62 4.47 -3.30
CA SER A 281 -10.03 4.86 -3.34
C SER A 281 -10.26 6.24 -3.94
N THR A 282 -9.35 7.19 -3.76
CA THR A 282 -9.62 8.60 -4.07
C THR A 282 -8.85 9.16 -5.28
N GLY A 283 -7.66 8.63 -5.56
CA GLY A 283 -6.76 9.16 -6.60
C GLY A 283 -7.17 8.80 -8.02
N LYS A 284 -8.21 9.45 -8.54
CA LYS A 284 -8.77 9.18 -9.87
C LYS A 284 -9.37 10.44 -10.48
N GLN A 285 -9.51 10.46 -11.80
CA GLN A 285 -10.14 11.56 -12.54
C GLN A 285 -9.48 12.94 -12.30
N GLY A 286 -8.17 12.97 -12.02
CA GLY A 286 -7.43 14.20 -11.76
C GLY A 286 -7.74 14.84 -10.39
N THR A 287 -8.34 14.09 -9.47
CA THR A 287 -8.68 14.53 -8.09
C THR A 287 -8.27 13.46 -7.09
N GLY A 288 -8.43 13.74 -5.79
CA GLY A 288 -8.23 12.77 -4.71
C GLY A 288 -7.48 13.36 -3.53
N LEU A 289 -7.23 12.49 -2.54
CA LEU A 289 -6.43 12.81 -1.37
C LEU A 289 -5.12 12.04 -1.48
N LEU A 290 -3.97 12.73 -1.38
CA LEU A 290 -2.66 12.10 -1.35
C LEU A 290 -2.24 11.86 0.09
N PRO A 291 -2.18 10.61 0.58
CA PRO A 291 -1.60 10.33 1.87
C PRO A 291 -0.07 10.47 1.80
N VAL A 292 0.50 11.16 2.78
CA VAL A 292 1.93 11.33 2.97
C VAL A 292 2.26 10.78 4.34
N VAL A 293 2.71 9.53 4.39
CA VAL A 293 3.14 8.91 5.65
C VAL A 293 4.48 9.50 6.08
N VAL A 294 4.55 9.94 7.34
CA VAL A 294 5.78 10.49 7.93
C VAL A 294 6.21 9.70 9.16
N GLU A 295 7.49 9.82 9.48
CA GLU A 295 8.17 8.99 10.48
C GLU A 295 7.72 9.31 11.92
N SER A 296 7.27 10.54 12.16
CA SER A 296 6.84 11.03 13.47
C SER A 296 6.06 12.34 13.33
N PRO A 297 5.32 12.80 14.36
CA PRO A 297 4.71 14.13 14.35
C PRO A 297 5.71 15.29 14.31
N ASP A 298 7.02 15.03 14.49
CA ASP A 298 8.09 16.03 14.39
C ASP A 298 8.72 16.11 12.98
N ALA A 299 8.26 15.27 12.05
CA ALA A 299 8.86 15.13 10.73
C ALA A 299 8.49 16.28 9.77
N PRO A 300 9.37 16.62 8.80
CA PRO A 300 9.07 17.59 7.75
C PRO A 300 7.82 17.20 6.95
N GLY A 301 6.97 18.17 6.70
CA GLY A 301 5.63 18.04 6.11
C GLY A 301 4.51 17.96 7.16
N PHE A 302 4.78 17.49 8.38
CA PHE A 302 3.79 17.44 9.45
C PHE A 302 3.85 18.67 10.35
N VAL A 303 5.02 18.96 10.95
CA VAL A 303 5.21 20.12 11.84
C VAL A 303 5.10 21.47 11.12
N ASP A 304 5.48 21.49 9.86
CA ASP A 304 5.57 22.65 8.99
C ASP A 304 4.66 22.50 7.76
N SER A 305 3.54 21.78 7.93
CA SER A 305 2.56 21.53 6.87
C SER A 305 2.12 22.85 6.21
N GLY A 306 2.23 22.91 4.89
CA GLY A 306 1.74 24.02 4.08
C GLY A 306 0.21 24.07 3.96
N PRO A 307 -0.35 25.12 3.35
CA PRO A 307 -1.80 25.25 3.14
C PRO A 307 -2.38 24.19 2.20
N ASP A 308 -1.53 23.46 1.46
CA ASP A 308 -1.91 22.37 0.58
C ASP A 308 -1.91 21.00 1.28
N ALA A 309 -1.68 20.96 2.60
CA ALA A 309 -1.57 19.76 3.40
C ALA A 309 -2.41 19.83 4.68
N THR A 310 -2.97 18.69 5.09
CA THR A 310 -3.70 18.52 6.35
C THR A 310 -2.96 17.49 7.21
N PRO A 311 -2.34 17.89 8.34
CA PRO A 311 -1.71 16.94 9.26
C PRO A 311 -2.77 16.16 10.06
N VAL A 312 -2.67 14.84 10.04
CA VAL A 312 -3.61 13.90 10.69
C VAL A 312 -2.85 12.99 11.64
N SER A 313 -3.22 13.07 12.93
CA SER A 313 -2.73 12.20 13.99
C SER A 313 -3.52 10.90 14.05
N ILE A 314 -2.80 9.78 14.11
CA ILE A 314 -3.34 8.50 14.55
C ILE A 314 -2.92 8.35 16.01
N GLY A 315 -3.89 8.37 16.93
CA GLY A 315 -3.67 8.57 18.36
C GLY A 315 -4.14 9.95 18.85
N PRO A 316 -3.80 10.32 20.09
CA PRO A 316 -4.19 11.61 20.67
C PRO A 316 -3.72 12.80 19.82
N ALA A 317 -4.50 13.87 19.78
CA ALA A 317 -4.09 15.11 19.12
C ALA A 317 -2.74 15.59 19.68
N GLY A 318 -1.76 15.83 18.81
CA GLY A 318 -0.42 16.27 19.18
C GLY A 318 0.22 17.15 18.10
N GLY A 319 1.06 18.10 18.54
CA GLY A 319 1.83 18.96 17.65
C GLY A 319 0.96 19.81 16.73
N ALA A 320 1.24 19.74 15.42
CA ALA A 320 0.56 20.51 14.37
C ALA A 320 -0.73 19.86 13.85
N ALA A 321 -1.18 18.74 14.43
CA ALA A 321 -2.32 17.97 13.92
C ALA A 321 -3.61 18.80 13.83
N ALA A 322 -4.20 18.84 12.63
CA ALA A 322 -5.50 19.45 12.38
C ALA A 322 -6.65 18.48 12.69
N ILE A 323 -6.38 17.18 12.56
CA ILE A 323 -7.33 16.09 12.81
C ILE A 323 -6.62 15.03 13.65
N SER A 324 -7.34 14.38 14.57
CA SER A 324 -6.87 13.19 15.27
C SER A 324 -7.92 12.09 15.29
N SER A 325 -7.47 10.84 15.25
CA SER A 325 -8.30 9.64 15.31
C SER A 325 -7.79 8.70 16.39
N THR A 326 -8.67 8.25 17.30
CA THR A 326 -8.33 7.37 18.41
C THR A 326 -9.24 6.14 18.44
N GLY A 327 -8.71 5.00 18.92
CA GLY A 327 -9.46 3.74 19.02
C GLY A 327 -8.56 2.52 18.95
N SER A 328 -9.13 1.34 19.14
CA SER A 328 -8.45 0.07 18.89
C SER A 328 -8.29 -0.20 17.39
N LEU A 329 -7.40 -1.13 17.03
CA LEU A 329 -7.09 -1.43 15.63
C LEU A 329 -8.33 -1.84 14.82
N GLY A 330 -9.16 -2.75 15.35
CA GLY A 330 -10.38 -3.19 14.66
C GLY A 330 -11.37 -2.04 14.42
N ALA A 331 -11.50 -1.14 15.39
CA ALA A 331 -12.33 0.06 15.27
C ALA A 331 -11.76 1.06 14.25
N GLN A 332 -10.43 1.23 14.21
CA GLN A 332 -9.76 2.11 13.25
C GLN A 332 -9.89 1.60 11.81
N PHE A 333 -9.82 0.29 11.56
CA PHE A 333 -10.06 -0.26 10.22
C PHE A 333 -11.44 0.16 9.69
N LEU A 334 -12.52 -0.12 10.45
CA LEU A 334 -13.86 0.27 10.02
C LEU A 334 -14.03 1.80 9.91
N LEU A 335 -13.50 2.57 10.87
CA LEU A 335 -13.61 4.03 10.86
C LEU A 335 -13.05 4.63 9.56
N TRP A 336 -11.85 4.22 9.16
CA TRP A 336 -11.19 4.78 7.97
C TRP A 336 -11.82 4.25 6.69
N GLU A 337 -12.32 3.01 6.66
CA GLU A 337 -13.10 2.48 5.53
C GLU A 337 -14.40 3.27 5.31
N TYR A 338 -15.17 3.52 6.38
CA TYR A 338 -16.37 4.37 6.33
C TYR A 338 -16.04 5.80 5.91
N ALA A 339 -15.01 6.41 6.48
CA ALA A 339 -14.61 7.79 6.14
C ALA A 339 -14.16 7.90 4.67
N THR A 340 -13.41 6.92 4.16
CA THR A 340 -12.95 6.88 2.76
C THR A 340 -14.13 6.71 1.79
N ALA A 341 -15.09 5.84 2.11
CA ALA A 341 -16.30 5.69 1.31
C ALA A 341 -17.15 6.98 1.33
N ALA A 342 -17.32 7.60 2.50
CA ALA A 342 -18.08 8.85 2.64
C ALA A 342 -17.40 10.05 1.95
N VAL A 343 -16.06 10.16 1.98
CA VAL A 343 -15.36 11.25 1.27
C VAL A 343 -15.44 11.06 -0.25
N GLY A 344 -15.44 9.81 -0.75
CA GLY A 344 -15.70 9.53 -2.16
C GLY A 344 -17.02 10.13 -2.65
N ARG A 345 -18.07 10.09 -1.80
CA ARG A 345 -19.36 10.73 -2.10
C ARG A 345 -19.25 12.26 -2.19
N LEU A 346 -18.47 12.89 -1.32
CA LEU A 346 -18.27 14.33 -1.30
C LEU A 346 -17.42 14.82 -2.47
N LEU A 347 -16.43 14.03 -2.87
CA LEU A 347 -15.55 14.29 -4.02
C LEU A 347 -16.21 13.93 -5.37
N GLY A 348 -17.32 13.20 -5.36
CA GLY A 348 -18.03 12.81 -6.59
C GLY A 348 -17.33 11.71 -7.38
N ILE A 349 -16.69 10.77 -6.67
CA ILE A 349 -15.92 9.67 -7.25
C ILE A 349 -16.45 8.32 -6.75
N ASP A 350 -16.20 7.27 -7.53
CA ASP A 350 -16.38 5.88 -7.11
C ASP A 350 -15.20 5.47 -6.19
N PRO A 351 -15.41 5.16 -4.91
CA PRO A 351 -14.32 4.79 -4.01
C PRO A 351 -13.86 3.33 -4.15
N PHE A 352 -14.52 2.51 -4.98
CA PHE A 352 -14.28 1.07 -5.04
C PHE A 352 -13.57 0.59 -6.31
N ASN A 353 -13.67 1.31 -7.42
CA ASN A 353 -12.91 0.99 -8.64
C ASN A 353 -11.41 1.41 -8.56
N GLN A 354 -10.62 0.97 -9.54
CA GLN A 354 -9.17 1.25 -9.65
C GLN A 354 -8.66 1.20 -11.11
N PRO A 355 -9.08 2.14 -11.97
CA PRO A 355 -8.82 2.06 -13.41
C PRO A 355 -7.34 2.14 -13.79
N ASP A 356 -6.50 2.79 -12.98
CA ASP A 356 -5.12 3.16 -13.38
C ASP A 356 -4.05 2.15 -12.92
N VAL A 357 -4.43 1.17 -12.10
CA VAL A 357 -3.51 0.11 -11.62
C VAL A 357 -3.19 -0.91 -12.73
N GLU A 358 -4.15 -1.21 -13.61
CA GLU A 358 -4.00 -2.27 -14.61
C GLU A 358 -3.06 -1.89 -15.77
N ALA A 359 -2.87 -0.59 -16.04
CA ALA A 359 -1.96 -0.11 -17.08
C ALA A 359 -0.50 -0.52 -16.79
N ALA A 360 -0.02 -0.28 -15.56
CA ALA A 360 1.35 -0.66 -15.17
C ALA A 360 1.56 -2.18 -15.19
N LYS A 361 0.56 -2.95 -14.73
CA LYS A 361 0.61 -4.43 -14.81
C LYS A 361 0.69 -4.93 -16.25
N THR A 362 0.02 -4.25 -17.18
CA THR A 362 0.03 -4.60 -18.60
C THR A 362 1.37 -4.24 -19.25
N ALA A 363 1.91 -3.06 -18.95
CA ALA A 363 3.24 -2.63 -19.40
C ALA A 363 4.34 -3.59 -18.92
N ALA A 364 4.37 -3.91 -17.62
CA ALA A 364 5.33 -4.85 -17.06
C ALA A 364 5.23 -6.25 -17.69
N ARG A 365 4.01 -6.79 -17.86
CA ARG A 365 3.79 -8.08 -18.54
C ARG A 365 4.28 -8.08 -19.98
N SER A 366 4.14 -6.95 -20.68
CA SER A 366 4.59 -6.82 -22.07
C SER A 366 6.12 -6.84 -22.16
N LEU A 367 6.81 -6.18 -21.22
CA LEU A 367 8.28 -6.22 -21.10
C LEU A 367 8.79 -7.62 -20.73
N LEU A 368 8.08 -8.35 -19.85
CA LEU A 368 8.44 -9.74 -19.54
C LEU A 368 8.24 -10.69 -20.73
N ALA A 369 7.23 -10.45 -21.57
CA ALA A 369 7.01 -11.26 -22.75
C ALA A 369 8.15 -11.14 -23.77
N THR A 370 8.86 -10.00 -23.81
CA THR A 370 10.00 -9.81 -24.71
C THR A 370 11.24 -10.59 -24.29
N LEU A 371 11.40 -10.90 -22.99
CA LEU A 371 12.47 -11.77 -22.48
C LEU A 371 12.34 -13.23 -22.95
N SER A 372 11.12 -13.66 -23.25
CA SER A 372 10.84 -15.02 -23.74
C SER A 372 11.18 -15.21 -25.22
N SER A 373 11.45 -14.12 -25.93
CA SER A 373 12.03 -14.11 -27.28
C SER A 373 13.53 -13.80 -27.17
N ASP A 374 14.37 -14.15 -28.15
CA ASP A 374 15.81 -13.79 -28.21
C ASP A 374 16.07 -12.24 -28.29
N GLY A 375 15.18 -11.43 -27.73
CA GLY A 375 15.29 -9.99 -27.61
C GLY A 375 16.20 -9.56 -26.45
N PRO A 376 16.63 -8.30 -26.45
CA PRO A 376 17.44 -7.75 -25.38
C PRO A 376 16.66 -7.70 -24.05
N GLU A 377 17.38 -7.80 -22.94
CA GLU A 377 16.86 -7.54 -21.59
C GLU A 377 16.07 -6.21 -21.54
N PRO A 378 14.91 -6.15 -20.85
CA PRO A 378 14.17 -4.91 -20.62
C PRO A 378 15.12 -3.84 -20.07
N GLY A 379 15.14 -2.66 -20.69
CA GLY A 379 15.98 -1.56 -20.22
C GLY A 379 17.41 -1.53 -20.77
N ALA A 380 17.75 -2.34 -21.79
CA ALA A 380 19.05 -2.30 -22.49
C ALA A 380 19.40 -0.96 -23.19
N ALA A 381 18.61 0.09 -23.00
CA ALA A 381 18.98 1.43 -23.45
C ALA A 381 20.15 1.94 -22.59
N PRO A 382 21.20 2.54 -23.19
CA PRO A 382 22.27 3.13 -22.41
C PRO A 382 21.74 4.27 -21.53
N PRO A 383 22.34 4.51 -20.34
CA PRO A 383 21.95 5.63 -19.51
C PRO A 383 22.18 6.95 -20.24
N SER A 384 21.33 7.94 -19.96
CA SER A 384 21.48 9.27 -20.57
C SER A 384 22.72 9.98 -20.03
N THR A 385 23.05 9.73 -18.76
CA THR A 385 24.27 10.19 -18.10
C THR A 385 24.55 9.32 -16.87
N MET A 386 25.76 9.40 -16.33
CA MET A 386 26.22 8.64 -15.17
C MET A 386 27.09 9.54 -14.31
N ASP A 387 26.94 9.45 -12.99
CA ASP A 387 27.77 10.15 -12.02
C ASP A 387 28.13 9.18 -10.88
N GLY A 388 29.40 8.78 -10.84
CA GLY A 388 29.86 7.74 -9.91
C GLY A 388 29.11 6.41 -10.13
N PRO A 389 28.59 5.76 -9.06
CA PRO A 389 27.86 4.49 -9.13
C PRO A 389 26.36 4.65 -9.50
N VAL A 390 25.96 5.79 -10.06
CA VAL A 390 24.56 6.11 -10.35
C VAL A 390 24.37 6.41 -11.83
N GLU A 391 23.62 5.53 -12.50
CA GLU A 391 23.14 5.73 -13.85
C GLU A 391 21.79 6.46 -13.86
N MET A 392 21.61 7.39 -14.80
CA MET A 392 20.45 8.29 -14.83
C MET A 392 19.66 8.14 -16.13
N TYR A 393 18.34 7.93 -15.97
CA TYR A 393 17.35 7.73 -17.02
C TYR A 393 16.20 8.71 -16.83
N PRO A 394 16.39 9.99 -17.21
CA PRO A 394 15.32 10.98 -17.21
C PRO A 394 14.29 10.66 -18.31
N ALA A 395 13.01 10.91 -18.03
CA ALA A 395 11.96 10.85 -19.05
C ALA A 395 12.22 11.87 -20.18
N PRO A 396 11.76 11.59 -21.42
CA PRO A 396 11.90 12.51 -22.53
C PRO A 396 11.41 13.92 -22.19
N GLY A 397 12.23 14.93 -22.45
CA GLY A 397 11.90 16.34 -22.20
C GLY A 397 12.22 16.85 -20.78
N LEU A 398 12.61 15.98 -19.83
CA LEU A 398 13.01 16.42 -18.49
C LEU A 398 14.37 17.14 -18.49
N LEU A 399 15.33 16.64 -19.28
CA LEU A 399 16.64 17.28 -19.45
C LEU A 399 16.80 17.83 -20.87
N THR A 400 17.17 19.10 -21.00
CA THR A 400 17.51 19.75 -22.27
C THR A 400 19.02 19.66 -22.54
N ALA A 401 19.52 18.45 -22.76
CA ALA A 401 20.90 18.08 -23.17
C ALA A 401 22.08 18.49 -22.24
N GLY A 402 22.91 17.49 -21.89
CA GLY A 402 24.18 17.65 -21.17
C GLY A 402 24.39 16.55 -20.12
N ALA A 403 25.62 16.06 -19.97
CA ALA A 403 26.02 15.29 -18.80
C ALA A 403 26.05 16.24 -17.59
N GLY A 404 25.27 15.93 -16.56
CA GLY A 404 25.20 16.69 -15.32
C GLY A 404 25.51 15.79 -14.14
N THR A 405 26.00 16.39 -13.07
CA THR A 405 26.12 15.69 -11.78
C THR A 405 24.75 15.23 -11.29
N LEU A 406 24.72 14.22 -10.42
CA LEU A 406 23.47 13.70 -9.85
C LEU A 406 22.66 14.82 -9.17
N ALA A 407 23.32 15.75 -8.49
CA ALA A 407 22.68 16.90 -7.85
C ALA A 407 22.00 17.85 -8.86
N GLU A 408 22.59 18.09 -10.04
CA GLU A 408 22.00 18.93 -11.09
C GLU A 408 20.75 18.29 -11.70
N VAL A 409 20.79 16.97 -11.93
CA VAL A 409 19.65 16.22 -12.47
C VAL A 409 18.51 16.18 -11.45
N LEU A 410 18.81 15.95 -10.17
CA LEU A 410 17.81 16.02 -9.09
C LEU A 410 17.20 17.42 -8.95
N ARG A 411 18.01 18.50 -9.04
CA ARG A 411 17.48 19.88 -9.07
C ARG A 411 16.50 20.09 -10.22
N THR A 412 16.78 19.52 -11.39
CA THR A 412 15.89 19.63 -12.54
C THR A 412 14.56 18.90 -12.33
N LEU A 413 14.58 17.70 -11.75
CA LEU A 413 13.36 16.98 -11.36
C LEU A 413 12.52 17.78 -10.36
N VAL A 414 13.15 18.27 -9.28
CA VAL A 414 12.46 19.05 -8.23
C VAL A 414 11.88 20.35 -8.79
N ALA A 415 12.59 21.02 -9.70
CA ALA A 415 12.13 22.25 -10.34
C ALA A 415 10.93 22.02 -11.28
N ALA A 416 10.73 20.80 -11.77
CA ALA A 416 9.57 20.44 -12.58
C ALA A 416 8.26 20.32 -11.76
N ALA A 417 8.36 20.21 -10.43
CA ALA A 417 7.19 20.17 -9.56
C ALA A 417 6.49 21.54 -9.50
N PRO A 418 5.16 21.61 -9.73
CA PRO A 418 4.40 22.84 -9.56
C PRO A 418 4.52 23.44 -8.15
N ARG A 419 4.06 24.69 -8.01
CA ARG A 419 3.75 25.28 -6.71
C ARG A 419 2.62 24.43 -6.10
N ASP A 420 2.83 23.89 -4.91
CA ASP A 420 1.94 22.91 -4.26
C ASP A 420 1.93 21.52 -4.95
N GLY A 421 3.00 21.17 -5.66
CA GLY A 421 3.24 19.81 -6.14
C GLY A 421 3.81 18.87 -5.07
N TYR A 422 4.04 17.61 -5.43
CA TYR A 422 4.69 16.63 -4.56
C TYR A 422 5.81 15.88 -5.29
N LEU A 423 6.72 15.30 -4.52
CA LEU A 423 7.76 14.39 -4.98
C LEU A 423 7.45 12.97 -4.47
N ALA A 424 7.43 11.98 -5.35
CA ALA A 424 7.30 10.59 -4.97
C ALA A 424 8.63 9.85 -5.15
N VAL A 425 9.13 9.26 -4.07
CA VAL A 425 10.28 8.35 -4.11
C VAL A 425 9.77 6.91 -4.24
N GLN A 426 10.19 6.24 -5.30
CA GLN A 426 9.75 4.90 -5.68
C GLN A 426 10.97 3.96 -5.69
N ALA A 427 11.18 3.23 -4.61
CA ALA A 427 12.39 2.41 -4.41
C ALA A 427 12.11 0.93 -4.72
N TYR A 428 12.64 0.44 -5.84
CA TYR A 428 12.67 -0.98 -6.20
C TYR A 428 13.99 -1.58 -5.72
N LEU A 429 14.07 -1.81 -4.41
CA LEU A 429 15.25 -2.26 -3.66
C LEU A 429 14.78 -3.16 -2.50
N ASP A 430 15.73 -3.71 -1.74
CA ASP A 430 15.43 -4.54 -0.58
C ASP A 430 15.04 -3.66 0.62
N ARG A 431 13.79 -3.75 1.10
CA ARG A 431 13.32 -2.90 2.21
C ARG A 431 14.00 -3.19 3.56
N ILE A 432 14.68 -4.31 3.70
CA ILE A 432 15.36 -4.75 4.93
C ILE A 432 16.83 -4.33 4.86
N GLU A 433 17.55 -4.75 3.82
CA GLU A 433 18.98 -4.42 3.67
C GLU A 433 19.20 -2.95 3.29
N ASP A 434 18.36 -2.42 2.41
CA ASP A 434 18.43 -1.03 1.93
C ASP A 434 17.52 -0.09 2.73
N ALA A 435 17.07 -0.47 3.94
CA ALA A 435 16.09 0.26 4.76
C ALA A 435 16.42 1.77 4.94
N SER A 436 17.70 2.13 4.93
CA SER A 436 18.16 3.52 5.00
C SER A 436 17.66 4.41 3.85
N THR A 437 17.25 3.82 2.72
CA THR A 437 16.64 4.52 1.58
C THR A 437 15.37 5.26 1.98
N ALA A 438 14.60 4.74 2.95
CA ALA A 438 13.40 5.40 3.46
C ALA A 438 13.69 6.79 4.07
N LEU A 439 14.92 7.01 4.59
CA LEU A 439 15.33 8.30 5.13
C LEU A 439 15.37 9.41 4.08
N LEU A 440 15.45 9.07 2.79
CA LEU A 440 15.41 10.04 1.69
C LEU A 440 14.12 10.86 1.72
N ARG A 441 12.99 10.30 2.18
CA ARG A 441 11.72 11.04 2.26
C ARG A 441 11.86 12.31 3.09
N SER A 442 12.30 12.16 4.34
CA SER A 442 12.46 13.26 5.27
C SER A 442 13.49 14.28 4.79
N GLU A 443 14.61 13.81 4.23
CA GLU A 443 15.67 14.69 3.75
C GLU A 443 15.23 15.47 2.50
N LEU A 444 14.58 14.82 1.54
CA LEU A 444 14.05 15.49 0.34
C LEU A 444 12.97 16.50 0.70
N ALA A 445 12.03 16.15 1.58
CA ALA A 445 11.02 17.09 2.07
C ALA A 445 11.67 18.34 2.69
N ARG A 446 12.64 18.13 3.58
CA ARG A 446 13.38 19.21 4.25
C ARG A 446 14.16 20.12 3.29
N ARG A 447 14.75 19.54 2.24
CA ARG A 447 15.61 20.26 1.28
C ARG A 447 14.83 21.01 0.22
N THR A 448 13.65 20.48 -0.14
CA THR A 448 12.88 20.97 -1.29
C THR A 448 11.59 21.69 -0.89
N GLY A 449 11.13 21.52 0.35
CA GLY A 449 9.82 22.00 0.81
C GLY A 449 8.64 21.33 0.13
N LEU A 450 8.86 20.31 -0.71
CA LEU A 450 7.79 19.54 -1.33
C LEU A 450 7.25 18.51 -0.35
N ALA A 451 5.92 18.32 -0.35
CA ALA A 451 5.34 17.09 0.17
C ALA A 451 6.03 15.91 -0.52
N THR A 452 6.58 14.99 0.27
CA THR A 452 7.37 13.87 -0.26
C THR A 452 6.82 12.55 0.23
N THR A 453 6.38 11.71 -0.70
CA THR A 453 5.95 10.32 -0.43
C THR A 453 7.11 9.36 -0.67
N PHE A 454 7.04 8.18 -0.05
CA PHE A 454 8.01 7.12 -0.22
C PHE A 454 7.30 5.78 -0.31
N GLY A 455 7.65 4.95 -1.30
CA GLY A 455 7.08 3.63 -1.46
C GLY A 455 8.12 2.60 -1.91
N TRP A 456 8.08 1.42 -1.30
CA TRP A 456 8.83 0.26 -1.74
C TRP A 456 8.13 -0.42 -2.92
N GLY A 457 8.87 -0.67 -3.99
CA GLY A 457 8.40 -1.36 -5.19
C GLY A 457 8.58 -2.88 -5.03
N PRO A 458 7.64 -3.70 -5.53
CA PRO A 458 6.43 -3.32 -6.26
C PRO A 458 5.21 -3.05 -5.36
N ARG A 459 5.33 -3.12 -4.03
CA ARG A 459 4.22 -2.90 -3.07
C ARG A 459 3.41 -1.63 -3.39
N PHE A 460 4.07 -0.50 -3.62
CA PHE A 460 3.37 0.76 -3.89
C PHE A 460 2.52 0.75 -5.17
N LEU A 461 2.82 -0.13 -6.13
CA LEU A 461 2.01 -0.29 -7.35
C LEU A 461 0.59 -0.77 -7.02
N HIS A 462 0.44 -1.47 -5.89
CA HIS A 462 -0.83 -1.93 -5.34
C HIS A 462 -1.34 -1.01 -4.22
N SER A 463 -0.74 0.18 -4.03
CA SER A 463 -1.21 1.23 -3.12
C SER A 463 -1.33 2.60 -3.80
N THR A 464 -0.32 3.45 -3.68
CA THR A 464 -0.29 4.82 -4.21
C THR A 464 -0.18 4.89 -5.72
N GLY A 465 0.14 3.77 -6.38
CA GLY A 465 0.23 3.67 -7.84
C GLY A 465 -1.01 4.15 -8.59
N GLN A 466 -2.21 3.96 -8.01
CA GLN A 466 -3.46 4.51 -8.54
C GLN A 466 -3.45 6.04 -8.50
N TYR A 467 -3.10 6.65 -7.36
CA TYR A 467 -3.01 8.10 -7.20
C TYR A 467 -1.95 8.72 -8.10
N HIS A 468 -0.76 8.13 -8.16
CA HIS A 468 0.36 8.64 -8.95
C HIS A 468 0.02 8.81 -10.43
N LYS A 469 -0.94 8.01 -10.93
CA LYS A 469 -1.41 8.04 -12.32
C LYS A 469 -2.70 8.84 -12.47
N GLY A 470 -3.72 8.48 -11.70
CA GLY A 470 -5.09 8.99 -11.83
C GLY A 470 -5.42 10.22 -10.98
N GLY A 471 -4.60 10.54 -9.97
CA GLY A 471 -4.79 11.71 -9.10
C GLY A 471 -4.40 13.04 -9.77
N MET A 472 -4.30 14.13 -8.99
CA MET A 472 -3.97 15.45 -9.54
C MET A 472 -2.63 15.45 -10.29
N GLN A 473 -2.52 16.24 -11.38
CA GLN A 473 -1.32 16.31 -12.25
C GLN A 473 -0.25 17.27 -11.69
N ASN A 474 0.27 16.98 -10.50
CA ASN A 474 1.24 17.83 -9.79
C ASN A 474 2.40 17.06 -9.14
N GLY A 475 2.54 15.76 -9.43
CA GLY A 475 3.61 14.92 -8.93
C GLY A 475 4.83 14.88 -9.85
N VAL A 476 6.02 14.79 -9.25
CA VAL A 476 7.28 14.39 -9.90
C VAL A 476 7.81 13.11 -9.25
N PHE A 477 8.47 12.25 -10.02
CA PHE A 477 8.74 10.87 -9.61
C PHE A 477 10.23 10.54 -9.69
N LEU A 478 10.80 10.15 -8.55
CA LEU A 478 12.15 9.64 -8.42
C LEU A 478 12.09 8.12 -8.25
N GLN A 479 12.37 7.38 -9.32
CA GLN A 479 12.49 5.93 -9.27
C GLN A 479 13.94 5.55 -8.94
N ILE A 480 14.12 4.63 -7.99
CA ILE A 480 15.43 4.10 -7.61
C ILE A 480 15.38 2.59 -7.86
N THR A 481 16.26 2.10 -8.71
CA THR A 481 16.51 0.67 -8.92
C THR A 481 17.97 0.38 -8.62
N GLY A 482 18.35 -0.87 -8.42
CA GLY A 482 19.74 -1.22 -8.16
C GLY A 482 20.11 -2.59 -8.70
N GLU A 483 21.39 -2.78 -8.98
CA GLU A 483 21.94 -4.08 -9.37
C GLU A 483 21.72 -5.11 -8.26
N HIS A 484 21.59 -6.38 -8.68
CA HIS A 484 21.47 -7.52 -7.77
C HIS A 484 22.78 -8.30 -7.75
N GLU A 485 23.33 -8.60 -6.56
CA GLU A 485 24.52 -9.46 -6.47
C GLU A 485 24.22 -10.89 -6.94
N GLN A 486 23.03 -11.38 -6.62
CA GLN A 486 22.51 -12.68 -7.01
C GLN A 486 21.05 -12.53 -7.42
N ASP A 487 20.69 -13.16 -8.53
CA ASP A 487 19.30 -13.21 -9.00
C ASP A 487 18.69 -14.59 -8.70
N MET A 488 17.36 -14.68 -8.77
CA MET A 488 16.60 -15.86 -8.41
C MET A 488 15.64 -16.26 -9.53
N ASP A 489 15.83 -17.46 -10.07
CA ASP A 489 14.90 -18.05 -11.04
C ASP A 489 13.52 -18.28 -10.44
N VAL A 490 12.48 -18.01 -11.22
CA VAL A 490 11.09 -18.35 -10.90
C VAL A 490 10.71 -19.66 -11.60
N PRO A 491 10.49 -20.78 -10.86
CA PRO A 491 10.24 -22.09 -11.48
C PRO A 491 9.05 -22.11 -12.45
N GLY A 492 9.30 -22.55 -13.69
CA GLY A 492 8.26 -22.62 -14.73
C GLY A 492 7.89 -21.27 -15.36
N ARG A 493 8.67 -20.22 -15.09
CA ARG A 493 8.55 -18.92 -15.75
C ARG A 493 9.83 -18.60 -16.54
N PRO A 494 9.74 -17.80 -17.61
CA PRO A 494 10.88 -17.44 -18.47
C PRO A 494 11.67 -16.22 -17.95
N TYR A 495 11.54 -15.90 -16.66
CA TYR A 495 12.15 -14.73 -16.04
C TYR A 495 12.61 -15.06 -14.62
N THR A 496 13.49 -14.22 -14.11
CA THR A 496 13.98 -14.18 -12.73
C THR A 496 13.22 -13.14 -11.90
N LEU A 497 13.42 -13.12 -10.59
CA LEU A 497 12.88 -12.06 -9.73
C LEU A 497 13.47 -10.67 -10.06
N GLY A 498 14.77 -10.58 -10.34
CA GLY A 498 15.42 -9.32 -10.71
C GLY A 498 14.88 -8.74 -12.02
N SER A 499 14.73 -9.57 -13.05
CA SER A 499 14.11 -9.15 -14.31
C SER A 499 12.63 -8.78 -14.16
N LEU A 500 11.89 -9.45 -13.26
CA LEU A 500 10.53 -9.05 -12.87
C LEU A 500 10.50 -7.68 -12.17
N GLN A 501 11.35 -7.45 -11.18
CA GLN A 501 11.45 -6.17 -10.48
C GLN A 501 11.81 -5.04 -11.45
N HIS A 502 12.77 -5.27 -12.34
CA HIS A 502 13.17 -4.32 -13.37
C HIS A 502 12.02 -3.99 -14.33
N ALA A 503 11.32 -5.01 -14.84
CA ALA A 503 10.17 -4.83 -15.72
C ALA A 503 9.03 -4.07 -15.05
N GLN A 504 8.82 -4.27 -13.74
CA GLN A 504 7.84 -3.49 -12.95
C GLN A 504 8.23 -2.02 -12.87
N ALA A 505 9.49 -1.71 -12.57
CA ALA A 505 9.99 -0.34 -12.52
C ALA A 505 9.86 0.39 -13.86
N LEU A 506 10.29 -0.25 -14.94
CA LEU A 506 10.19 0.31 -16.29
C LEU A 506 8.74 0.48 -16.74
N GLY A 507 7.88 -0.51 -16.50
CA GLY A 507 6.47 -0.45 -16.86
C GLY A 507 5.73 0.67 -16.13
N ASP A 508 5.99 0.87 -14.84
CA ASP A 508 5.43 1.97 -14.07
C ASP A 508 5.94 3.34 -14.57
N GLY A 509 7.26 3.47 -14.76
CA GLY A 509 7.86 4.71 -15.26
C GLY A 509 7.39 5.10 -16.66
N GLN A 510 7.16 4.12 -17.53
CA GLN A 510 6.57 4.32 -18.85
C GLN A 510 5.14 4.86 -18.74
N VAL A 511 4.29 4.22 -17.94
CA VAL A 511 2.89 4.66 -17.77
C VAL A 511 2.82 6.07 -17.19
N LEU A 512 3.65 6.39 -16.19
CA LEU A 512 3.75 7.75 -15.65
C LEU A 512 4.13 8.76 -16.74
N THR A 513 5.15 8.44 -17.55
CA THR A 513 5.60 9.30 -18.66
C THR A 513 4.50 9.51 -19.71
N GLU A 514 3.76 8.46 -20.06
CA GLU A 514 2.61 8.53 -20.99
C GLU A 514 1.47 9.42 -20.45
N HIS A 515 1.34 9.52 -19.11
CA HIS A 515 0.44 10.45 -18.43
C HIS A 515 1.04 11.85 -18.24
N GLY A 516 2.17 12.15 -18.89
CA GLY A 516 2.83 13.46 -18.82
C GLY A 516 3.43 13.77 -17.44
N ARG A 517 3.75 12.75 -16.65
CA ARG A 517 4.37 12.89 -15.33
C ARG A 517 5.90 12.95 -15.49
N PRO A 518 6.61 13.90 -14.87
CA PRO A 518 8.07 13.91 -14.88
C PRO A 518 8.64 12.73 -14.08
N VAL A 519 9.38 11.84 -14.74
CA VAL A 519 10.03 10.69 -14.10
C VAL A 519 11.54 10.79 -14.27
N LEU A 520 12.28 10.54 -13.20
CA LEU A 520 13.72 10.29 -13.22
C LEU A 520 13.96 8.92 -12.59
N ARG A 521 14.48 7.98 -13.37
CA ARG A 521 14.97 6.70 -12.83
C ARG A 521 16.48 6.78 -12.60
N LEU A 522 16.88 6.49 -11.38
CA LEU A 522 18.27 6.27 -10.97
C LEU A 522 18.49 4.77 -10.85
N HIS A 523 19.55 4.26 -11.47
CA HIS A 523 19.98 2.89 -11.31
C HIS A 523 21.32 2.85 -10.58
N LEU A 524 21.36 2.16 -9.45
CA LEU A 524 22.54 2.03 -8.60
C LEU A 524 23.34 0.80 -9.06
N THR A 525 24.50 1.01 -9.67
CA THR A 525 25.36 -0.11 -10.12
C THR A 525 26.01 -0.86 -8.95
N ASP A 526 26.05 -0.21 -7.80
CA ASP A 526 26.38 -0.75 -6.48
C ASP A 526 25.40 -0.08 -5.51
N ARG A 527 24.53 -0.84 -4.86
CA ARG A 527 23.44 -0.28 -4.04
C ARG A 527 23.97 0.56 -2.89
N LEU A 528 24.94 0.04 -2.14
CA LEU A 528 25.50 0.72 -0.97
C LEU A 528 26.20 2.02 -1.36
N ALA A 529 27.10 1.96 -2.34
CA ALA A 529 27.84 3.13 -2.83
C ALA A 529 26.88 4.13 -3.51
N GLY A 530 25.92 3.63 -4.28
CA GLY A 530 24.86 4.38 -4.95
C GLY A 530 24.00 5.18 -3.98
N LEU A 531 23.49 4.54 -2.93
CA LEU A 531 22.69 5.19 -1.89
C LEU A 531 23.51 6.26 -1.14
N ALA A 532 24.76 5.95 -0.79
CA ALA A 532 25.65 6.93 -0.15
C ALA A 532 25.91 8.15 -1.05
N TYR A 533 26.04 7.93 -2.36
CA TYR A 533 26.22 9.00 -3.35
C TYR A 533 24.94 9.83 -3.52
N LEU A 534 23.79 9.17 -3.61
CA LEU A 534 22.47 9.81 -3.70
C LEU A 534 22.18 10.68 -2.49
N VAL A 535 22.43 10.20 -1.27
CA VAL A 535 22.26 11.00 -0.05
C VAL A 535 23.09 12.28 -0.09
N ARG A 536 24.35 12.21 -0.56
CA ARG A 536 25.20 13.41 -0.71
C ARG A 536 24.63 14.38 -1.74
N ALA A 537 24.19 13.89 -2.89
CA ALA A 537 23.58 14.73 -3.93
C ALA A 537 22.28 15.40 -3.43
N VAL A 538 21.47 14.69 -2.66
CA VAL A 538 20.27 15.25 -2.02
C VAL A 538 20.63 16.36 -1.01
N GLN A 539 21.75 16.21 -0.28
CA GLN A 539 22.21 17.25 0.67
C GLN A 539 22.62 18.56 -0.02
N GLU A 540 22.89 18.54 -1.32
CA GLU A 540 23.19 19.73 -2.14
C GLU A 540 21.93 20.42 -2.69
N LEU A 541 20.74 19.86 -2.46
CA LEU A 541 19.49 20.46 -2.88
C LEU A 541 19.13 21.64 -1.96
N THR A 542 18.80 22.77 -2.58
CA THR A 542 18.18 23.93 -1.96
C THR A 542 17.14 24.46 -2.94
N ARG A 543 15.87 24.49 -2.53
CA ARG A 543 14.79 25.09 -3.32
C ARG A 543 14.40 26.46 -2.79
#